data_AF-A0A8X6SMK8-F1
#
_entry.id   AF-A0A8X6SMK8-F1
#
_cell.length_a   1.000
_cell.length_b   1.000
_cell.length_c   1.000
_cell.angle_alpha   90.00
_cell.angle_beta   90.00
_cell.angle_gamma   90.00
#
_symmetry.space_group_name_H-M   'P 1'
#
loop_
_entity.id
_entity.type
_entity.pdbx_description
1 polymer ?
#
loop_
_entity_poly.entity_id
_entity_poly.type
_entity_poly.pdbx_seq_one_letter_code
_entity_poly.pdbx_strand_id
1 'polypeptide(L)'
;MMAFLLKQTKEVLLDVAIDLGVEVNSTLTLSEIKNRICQNEDYNEESVKSLLEGILAEKREARELKEKRETREYELEWLRLSNATETVSVSPADLEGQGVNRRVNLKELVPKFDAKNADINLFFEIFERQAKKEKVAEDRWVSQLIPLLPIEIAEIVAKEPLEKTDDYPHIKNLHLARFQLTPIVLRDRFESHQRKPGAMWANLVFELRSYLGNWLAGMKVGDFTALKELLVTEKIKKEHQVN
;
A
#
# COMPACT_ATOMS: atom_id res chain seq x y z
N MET A 1 -14.57 -24.75 30.61
CA MET A 1 -13.17 -24.39 30.26
C MET A 1 -12.87 -24.89 28.85
N MET A 2 -13.13 -24.07 27.80
CA MET A 2 -12.77 -24.35 26.38
C MET A 2 -12.69 -23.07 25.50
N ALA A 3 -12.81 -21.87 26.10
CA ALA A 3 -13.07 -20.64 25.34
C ALA A 3 -11.90 -20.19 24.45
N PHE A 4 -10.68 -20.61 24.75
CA PHE A 4 -9.48 -20.19 24.02
C PHE A 4 -9.38 -20.87 22.63
N LEU A 5 -9.86 -22.10 22.49
CA LEU A 5 -9.93 -22.81 21.20
C LEU A 5 -11.03 -22.24 20.29
N LEU A 6 -12.08 -21.64 20.87
CA LEU A 6 -13.19 -21.07 20.10
C LEU A 6 -12.74 -19.92 19.18
N LYS A 7 -11.70 -19.19 19.58
CA LYS A 7 -11.18 -18.02 18.86
C LYS A 7 -10.20 -18.36 17.73
N GLN A 8 -9.80 -19.64 17.60
CA GLN A 8 -8.74 -20.05 16.68
C GLN A 8 -9.27 -20.51 15.33
N THR A 9 -8.46 -20.32 14.29
CA THR A 9 -8.77 -20.76 12.93
C THR A 9 -8.61 -22.27 12.79
N LYS A 10 -9.22 -22.83 11.75
CA LYS A 10 -9.12 -24.26 11.44
C LYS A 10 -7.68 -24.72 11.25
N GLU A 11 -6.86 -23.91 10.58
CA GLU A 11 -5.44 -24.19 10.35
C GLU A 11 -4.66 -24.28 11.66
N VAL A 12 -4.82 -23.31 12.56
CA VAL A 12 -4.13 -23.31 13.86
C VAL A 12 -4.52 -24.53 14.70
N LEU A 13 -5.80 -24.94 14.65
CA LEU A 13 -6.26 -26.11 15.40
C LEU A 13 -5.84 -27.44 14.76
N LEU A 14 -5.61 -27.48 13.45
CA LEU A 14 -5.01 -28.65 12.81
C LEU A 14 -3.57 -28.82 13.26
N ASP A 15 -2.78 -27.75 13.29
CA ASP A 15 -1.39 -27.79 13.75
C ASP A 15 -1.31 -28.23 15.23
N VAL A 16 -2.16 -27.66 16.09
CA VAL A 16 -2.28 -28.08 17.51
C VAL A 16 -2.61 -29.57 17.64
N ALA A 17 -3.54 -30.07 16.83
CA ALA A 17 -3.93 -31.47 16.88
C ALA A 17 -2.84 -32.42 16.37
N ILE A 18 -2.10 -32.02 15.32
CA ILE A 18 -0.95 -32.77 14.79
C ILE A 18 0.14 -32.90 15.86
N ASP A 19 0.47 -31.81 16.54
CA ASP A 19 1.49 -31.77 17.59
C ASP A 19 1.08 -32.54 18.86
N LEU A 20 -0.23 -32.65 19.13
CA LEU A 20 -0.80 -33.51 20.18
C LEU A 20 -0.92 -34.98 19.76
N GLY A 21 -0.52 -35.35 18.54
CA GLY A 21 -0.65 -36.71 18.01
C GLY A 21 -2.09 -37.14 17.76
N VAL A 22 -3.04 -36.20 17.70
CA VAL A 22 -4.45 -36.48 17.44
C VAL A 22 -4.65 -36.63 15.93
N GLU A 23 -5.20 -37.76 15.50
CA GLU A 23 -5.59 -37.95 14.10
C GLU A 23 -6.70 -36.96 13.72
N VAL A 24 -6.30 -35.93 12.98
CA VAL A 24 -7.20 -34.95 12.37
C VAL A 24 -6.88 -34.82 10.89
N ASN A 25 -7.87 -34.40 10.10
CA ASN A 25 -7.66 -34.14 8.68
C ASN A 25 -8.37 -32.84 8.27
N SER A 26 -7.99 -32.33 7.09
CA SER A 26 -8.54 -31.08 6.54
C SER A 26 -10.02 -31.17 6.15
N THR A 27 -10.61 -32.37 6.09
CA THR A 27 -12.04 -32.55 5.80
C THR A 27 -12.94 -32.39 7.03
N LEU A 28 -12.38 -32.53 8.24
CA LEU A 28 -13.11 -32.33 9.49
C LEU A 28 -13.54 -30.87 9.67
N THR A 29 -14.71 -30.67 10.27
CA THR A 29 -15.21 -29.35 10.65
C THR A 29 -14.41 -28.79 11.83
N LEU A 30 -14.42 -27.47 11.97
CA LEU A 30 -13.75 -26.78 13.08
C LEU A 30 -14.20 -27.32 14.45
N SER A 31 -15.47 -27.67 14.59
CA SER A 31 -16.05 -28.21 15.81
C SER A 31 -15.61 -29.65 16.08
N GLU A 32 -15.48 -30.49 15.04
CA GLU A 32 -14.99 -31.86 15.17
C GLU A 32 -13.51 -31.90 15.57
N ILE A 33 -12.68 -31.02 15.01
CA ILE A 33 -11.26 -30.90 15.37
C ILE A 33 -11.12 -30.49 16.84
N LYS A 34 -11.91 -29.49 17.29
CA LYS A 34 -11.95 -29.05 18.70
C LYS A 34 -12.34 -30.21 19.63
N ASN A 35 -13.39 -30.93 19.28
CA ASN A 35 -13.85 -32.06 20.08
C ASN A 35 -12.78 -33.15 20.18
N ARG A 36 -12.08 -33.47 19.09
CA ARG A 36 -11.00 -34.49 19.12
C ARG A 36 -9.81 -34.06 19.97
N ILE A 37 -9.41 -32.78 19.93
CA ILE A 37 -8.37 -32.24 20.81
C ILE A 37 -8.77 -32.38 22.28
N CYS A 38 -10.02 -32.05 22.62
CA CYS A 38 -10.52 -32.10 24.00
C CYS A 38 -10.80 -33.51 24.51
N GLN A 39 -11.01 -34.49 23.62
CA GLN A 39 -11.26 -35.90 23.96
C GLN A 39 -9.97 -36.74 24.02
N ASN A 40 -8.81 -36.15 23.73
CA ASN A 40 -7.54 -36.85 23.84
C ASN A 40 -7.26 -37.20 25.32
N GLU A 41 -6.81 -38.43 25.57
CA GLU A 41 -6.44 -38.91 26.92
C GLU A 41 -5.30 -38.08 27.52
N ASP A 42 -4.41 -37.54 26.68
CA ASP A 42 -3.29 -36.69 27.08
C ASP A 42 -3.64 -35.19 27.13
N TYR A 43 -4.93 -34.83 27.11
CA TYR A 43 -5.35 -33.42 27.14
C TYR A 43 -5.01 -32.75 28.48
N ASN A 44 -4.07 -31.80 28.44
CA ASN A 44 -3.82 -30.86 29.53
C ASN A 44 -4.02 -29.42 29.01
N GLU A 45 -4.94 -28.67 29.64
CA GLU A 45 -5.28 -27.31 29.24
C GLU A 45 -4.06 -26.37 29.21
N GLU A 46 -3.11 -26.52 30.14
CA GLU A 46 -1.91 -25.67 30.20
C GLU A 46 -0.91 -26.02 29.09
N SER A 47 -0.74 -27.32 28.81
CA SER A 47 0.09 -27.81 27.70
C SER A 47 -0.47 -27.41 26.34
N VAL A 48 -1.79 -27.52 26.15
CA VAL A 48 -2.47 -27.14 24.90
C VAL A 48 -2.44 -25.63 24.68
N LYS A 49 -2.54 -24.83 25.76
CA LYS A 49 -2.35 -23.37 25.68
C LYS A 49 -0.92 -23.01 25.28
N SER A 50 0.08 -23.63 25.90
CA SER A 50 1.49 -23.39 25.57
C SER A 50 1.80 -23.76 24.11
N LEU A 51 1.27 -24.88 23.64
CA LEU A 51 1.41 -25.32 22.25
C LEU A 51 0.74 -24.35 21.27
N LEU A 52 -0.48 -23.91 21.58
CA LEU A 52 -1.20 -22.91 20.80
C LEU A 52 -0.43 -21.58 20.72
N GLU A 53 0.15 -21.12 21.85
CA GLU A 53 0.98 -19.92 21.88
C GLU A 53 2.22 -20.06 20.99
N GLY A 54 2.89 -21.23 21.02
CA GLY A 54 4.02 -21.54 20.16
C GLY A 54 3.68 -21.46 18.67
N ILE A 55 2.60 -22.12 18.25
CA ILE A 55 2.14 -22.12 16.85
C ILE A 55 1.76 -20.71 16.39
N LEU A 56 1.08 -19.94 17.25
CA LEU A 56 0.71 -18.56 16.93
C LEU A 56 1.94 -17.63 16.82
N ALA A 57 2.96 -17.85 17.65
CA ALA A 57 4.23 -17.14 17.58
C ALA A 57 4.98 -17.50 16.29
N GLU A 58 5.13 -18.78 15.96
CA GLU A 58 5.79 -19.23 14.74
C GLU A 58 5.08 -18.70 13.48
N LYS A 59 3.74 -18.77 13.43
CA LYS A 59 2.98 -18.18 12.31
C LYS A 59 3.11 -16.66 12.24
N ARG A 60 3.35 -15.96 13.36
CA ARG A 60 3.63 -14.51 13.34
C ARG A 60 5.02 -14.25 12.76
N GLU A 61 6.04 -14.94 13.25
CA GLU A 61 7.42 -14.81 12.77
C GLU A 61 7.54 -15.17 11.29
N ALA A 62 6.86 -16.23 10.83
CA ALA A 62 6.82 -16.61 9.43
C ALA A 62 6.18 -15.54 8.54
N ARG A 63 5.12 -14.87 9.03
CA ARG A 63 4.50 -13.73 8.33
C ARG A 63 5.43 -12.53 8.27
N GLU A 64 6.04 -12.16 9.39
CA GLU A 64 7.00 -11.06 9.45
C GLU A 64 8.22 -11.31 8.56
N LEU A 65 8.74 -12.54 8.51
CA LEU A 65 9.85 -12.92 7.64
C LEU A 65 9.44 -12.86 6.17
N LYS A 66 8.22 -13.30 5.83
CA LYS A 66 7.69 -13.23 4.48
C LYS A 66 7.53 -11.77 4.02
N GLU A 67 6.90 -10.93 4.84
CA GLU A 67 6.76 -9.49 4.59
C GLU A 67 8.13 -8.84 4.41
N LYS A 68 9.10 -9.13 5.28
CA LYS A 68 10.47 -8.60 5.17
C LYS A 68 11.20 -9.07 3.90
N ARG A 69 10.96 -10.30 3.44
CA ARG A 69 11.51 -10.80 2.17
C ARG A 69 10.89 -10.07 0.99
N GLU A 70 9.57 -9.92 0.97
CA GLU A 70 8.85 -9.19 -0.07
C GLU A 70 9.31 -7.72 -0.13
N THR A 71 9.40 -7.03 1.02
CA THR A 71 9.94 -5.65 1.07
C THR A 71 11.35 -5.58 0.51
N ARG A 72 12.23 -6.53 0.88
CA ARG A 72 13.61 -6.56 0.39
C ARG A 72 13.69 -6.83 -1.12
N GLU A 73 12.79 -7.65 -1.65
CA GLU A 73 12.70 -7.90 -3.09
C GLU A 73 12.29 -6.63 -3.84
N TYR A 74 11.28 -5.90 -3.34
CA TYR A 74 10.89 -4.61 -3.91
C TYR A 74 12.02 -3.58 -3.82
N GLU A 75 12.76 -3.52 -2.70
CA GLU A 75 13.92 -2.62 -2.58
C GLU A 75 15.03 -2.94 -3.60
N LEU A 76 15.31 -4.23 -3.82
CA LEU A 76 16.33 -4.67 -4.78
C LEU A 76 15.91 -4.41 -6.22
N GLU A 77 14.64 -4.69 -6.55
CA GLU A 77 14.08 -4.39 -7.86
C GLU A 77 14.01 -2.89 -8.12
N TRP A 78 13.65 -2.12 -7.10
CA TRP A 78 13.70 -0.66 -7.14
C TRP A 78 15.09 -0.13 -7.44
N LEU A 79 16.11 -0.64 -6.74
CA LEU A 79 17.49 -0.24 -6.97
C LEU A 79 17.96 -0.61 -8.38
N ARG A 80 17.51 -1.76 -8.91
CA ARG A 80 17.79 -2.16 -10.31
C ARG A 80 17.16 -1.20 -11.30
N LEU A 81 15.87 -0.90 -11.16
CA LEU A 81 15.15 0.03 -12.02
C LEU A 81 15.79 1.43 -11.96
N SER A 82 16.08 1.93 -10.76
CA SER A 82 16.76 3.22 -10.56
C SER A 82 18.17 3.24 -11.17
N ASN A 83 18.98 2.20 -11.02
CA ASN A 83 20.33 2.15 -11.60
C ASN A 83 20.32 1.91 -13.12
N ALA A 84 19.33 1.19 -13.65
CA ALA A 84 19.13 1.06 -15.09
C ALA A 84 18.90 2.44 -15.73
N THR A 85 18.20 3.34 -15.05
CA THR A 85 18.00 4.72 -15.53
C THR A 85 19.31 5.53 -15.64
N GLU A 86 20.33 5.17 -14.85
CA GLU A 86 21.63 5.85 -14.85
C GLU A 86 22.61 5.28 -15.89
N THR A 87 22.39 4.05 -16.35
CA THR A 87 23.32 3.31 -17.23
C THR A 87 22.91 3.28 -18.71
N VAL A 88 21.70 3.69 -19.08
CA VAL A 88 21.20 3.73 -20.49
C VAL A 88 21.82 4.88 -21.30
N SER A 89 23.08 5.22 -21.09
CA SER A 89 23.71 6.31 -21.83
C SER A 89 25.22 6.23 -21.94
N VAL A 90 25.73 5.18 -22.59
CA VAL A 90 26.91 5.30 -23.48
C VAL A 90 26.80 4.27 -24.61
N SER A 91 26.29 4.67 -25.76
CA SER A 91 26.67 4.05 -27.04
C SER A 91 27.86 4.87 -27.57
N PRO A 92 29.05 4.28 -27.83
CA PRO A 92 30.21 5.03 -28.32
C PRO A 92 30.09 5.58 -29.75
N ALA A 93 28.98 5.33 -30.44
CA ALA A 93 28.84 5.57 -31.88
C ALA A 93 28.39 7.00 -32.27
N ASP A 94 27.96 7.84 -31.32
CA ASP A 94 27.36 9.15 -31.63
C ASP A 94 28.28 10.35 -31.35
N LEU A 95 29.61 10.14 -31.29
CA LEU A 95 30.59 11.20 -30.98
C LEU A 95 30.99 12.07 -32.18
N GLU A 96 30.13 12.26 -33.18
CA GLU A 96 30.34 13.30 -34.19
C GLU A 96 29.04 14.04 -34.52
N GLY A 97 28.89 15.24 -33.94
CA GLY A 97 27.96 16.24 -34.45
C GLY A 97 26.98 16.80 -33.43
N GLN A 98 27.34 17.99 -32.92
CA GLN A 98 26.46 18.99 -32.32
C GLN A 98 25.95 18.74 -30.89
N GLY A 99 26.40 19.63 -29.99
CA GLY A 99 25.72 19.97 -28.75
C GLY A 99 25.81 18.87 -27.70
N VAL A 100 26.65 19.11 -26.69
CA VAL A 100 26.55 18.41 -25.41
C VAL A 100 25.10 18.55 -24.92
N ASN A 101 24.27 17.56 -25.20
CA ASN A 101 22.97 17.40 -24.56
C ASN A 101 23.30 17.27 -23.08
N ARG A 102 23.26 18.40 -22.37
CA ARG A 102 23.21 18.43 -20.91
C ARG A 102 22.01 17.55 -20.58
N ARG A 103 22.25 16.30 -20.21
CA ARG A 103 21.20 15.35 -19.82
C ARG A 103 20.48 16.01 -18.66
N VAL A 104 19.26 16.46 -18.90
CA VAL A 104 18.49 17.11 -17.87
C VAL A 104 18.00 16.02 -16.93
N ASN A 105 18.63 15.91 -15.76
CA ASN A 105 18.19 14.98 -14.73
C ASN A 105 17.03 15.62 -13.98
N LEU A 106 15.80 15.18 -14.26
CA LEU A 106 14.61 15.66 -13.55
C LEU A 106 14.69 15.40 -12.04
N LYS A 107 15.52 14.42 -11.61
CA LYS A 107 15.88 14.15 -10.21
C LYS A 107 16.37 15.40 -9.44
N GLU A 108 17.00 16.35 -10.12
CA GLU A 108 17.54 17.58 -9.50
C GLU A 108 16.55 18.75 -9.52
N LEU A 109 15.53 18.68 -10.38
CA LEU A 109 14.59 19.79 -10.66
C LEU A 109 13.23 19.57 -10.01
N VAL A 110 12.85 18.32 -9.78
CA VAL A 110 11.59 17.93 -9.15
C VAL A 110 11.91 17.37 -7.76
N PRO A 111 11.29 17.88 -6.68
CA PRO A 111 11.48 17.30 -5.36
C PRO A 111 10.94 15.86 -5.31
N LYS A 112 11.56 15.01 -4.50
CA LYS A 112 11.04 13.68 -4.23
C LYS A 112 9.60 13.77 -3.69
N PHE A 113 8.76 12.86 -4.15
CA PHE A 113 7.38 12.78 -3.73
C PHE A 113 7.29 12.38 -2.24
N ASP A 114 6.59 13.19 -1.45
CA ASP A 114 6.27 12.88 -0.05
C ASP A 114 4.85 12.33 0.04
N ALA A 115 4.72 11.01 0.14
CA ALA A 115 3.42 10.34 0.20
C ALA A 115 2.53 10.79 1.40
N LYS A 116 3.12 11.36 2.46
CA LYS A 116 2.39 11.77 3.67
C LYS A 116 1.76 13.15 3.52
N ASN A 117 2.48 14.09 2.91
CA ASN A 117 2.10 15.51 2.91
C ASN A 117 1.84 16.10 1.52
N ALA A 118 2.25 15.42 0.44
CA ALA A 118 2.09 15.94 -0.92
C ALA A 118 0.81 15.43 -1.59
N ASP A 119 0.26 16.24 -2.48
CA ASP A 119 -0.80 15.86 -3.42
C ASP A 119 -0.16 15.20 -4.64
N ILE A 120 -0.55 13.95 -4.92
CA ILE A 120 0.02 13.19 -6.04
C ILE A 120 -0.32 13.80 -7.40
N ASN A 121 -1.49 14.44 -7.54
CA ASN A 121 -1.91 15.06 -8.79
C ASN A 121 -0.99 16.26 -9.08
N LEU A 122 -0.79 17.09 -8.07
CA LEU A 122 0.12 18.24 -8.15
C LEU A 122 1.55 17.80 -8.43
N PHE A 123 2.02 16.71 -7.81
CA PHE A 123 3.33 16.15 -8.09
C PHE A 123 3.48 15.74 -9.56
N PHE A 124 2.51 14.98 -10.10
CA PHE A 124 2.54 14.60 -11.52
C PHE A 124 2.47 15.81 -12.44
N GLU A 125 1.66 16.82 -12.13
CA GLU A 125 1.61 18.07 -12.92
C GLU A 125 2.96 18.81 -12.94
N ILE A 126 3.64 18.90 -11.79
CA ILE A 126 4.98 19.50 -11.68
C ILE A 126 5.98 18.69 -12.51
N PHE A 127 5.96 17.37 -12.36
CA PHE A 127 6.82 16.46 -13.11
C PHE A 127 6.62 16.62 -14.62
N GLU A 128 5.39 16.51 -15.12
CA GLU A 128 5.08 16.63 -16.55
C GLU A 128 5.46 17.98 -17.13
N ARG A 129 5.21 19.06 -16.39
CA ARG A 129 5.60 20.41 -16.80
C ARG A 129 7.11 20.52 -16.95
N GLN A 130 7.86 19.95 -16.02
CA GLN A 130 9.32 19.99 -16.05
C GLN A 130 9.88 19.08 -17.15
N ALA A 131 9.34 17.87 -17.32
CA ALA A 131 9.70 16.96 -18.41
C ALA A 131 9.48 17.59 -19.79
N LYS A 132 8.34 18.27 -20.00
CA LYS A 132 8.03 19.01 -21.23
C LYS A 132 8.96 20.19 -21.46
N LYS A 133 9.24 20.98 -20.40
CA LYS A 133 10.14 22.13 -20.47
C LYS A 133 11.55 21.73 -20.90
N GLU A 134 12.03 20.60 -20.38
CA GLU A 134 13.36 20.06 -20.65
C GLU A 134 13.38 19.13 -21.88
N LYS A 135 12.25 19.01 -22.59
CA LYS A 135 12.07 18.22 -23.82
C LYS A 135 12.50 16.75 -23.66
N VAL A 136 12.20 16.16 -22.51
CA VAL A 136 12.44 14.74 -22.25
C VAL A 136 11.48 13.91 -23.12
N ALA A 137 12.01 12.93 -23.85
CA ALA A 137 11.22 12.01 -24.66
C ALA A 137 10.30 11.16 -23.75
N GLU A 138 9.04 10.96 -24.17
CA GLU A 138 7.99 10.34 -23.33
C GLU A 138 8.31 8.90 -22.90
N ASP A 139 9.02 8.15 -23.74
CA ASP A 139 9.57 6.82 -23.46
C ASP A 139 10.54 6.81 -22.27
N ARG A 140 11.13 7.96 -21.93
CA ARG A 140 12.03 8.13 -20.79
C ARG A 140 11.33 8.67 -19.56
N TRP A 141 10.05 9.07 -19.62
CA TRP A 141 9.39 9.70 -18.48
C TRP A 141 9.31 8.78 -17.27
N VAL A 142 8.98 7.49 -17.45
CA VAL A 142 8.94 6.56 -16.31
C VAL A 142 10.32 6.38 -15.68
N SER A 143 11.37 6.29 -16.51
CA SER A 143 12.76 6.23 -16.01
C SER A 143 13.15 7.46 -15.17
N GLN A 144 12.65 8.65 -15.54
CA GLN A 144 12.91 9.87 -14.78
C GLN A 144 12.02 10.02 -13.54
N LEU A 145 10.86 9.36 -13.54
CA LEU A 145 9.86 9.37 -12.46
C LEU A 145 10.28 8.47 -11.29
N ILE A 146 10.70 7.23 -11.57
CA ILE A 146 11.19 6.23 -10.60
C ILE A 146 12.03 6.89 -9.48
N PRO A 147 13.20 7.46 -9.71
CA PRO A 147 14.04 8.04 -8.64
C PRO A 147 13.38 9.09 -7.72
N LEU A 148 12.27 9.69 -8.16
CA LEU A 148 11.51 10.71 -7.43
C LEU A 148 10.46 10.11 -6.49
N LEU A 149 10.13 8.83 -6.60
CA LEU A 149 9.08 8.19 -5.79
C LEU A 149 9.68 7.46 -4.56
N PRO A 150 8.97 7.42 -3.41
CA PRO A 150 9.28 6.49 -2.33
C PRO A 150 9.06 5.03 -2.76
N ILE A 151 9.75 4.10 -2.10
CA ILE A 151 9.74 2.67 -2.44
C ILE A 151 8.33 2.08 -2.34
N GLU A 152 7.60 2.43 -1.29
CA GLU A 152 6.23 1.96 -1.01
C GLU A 152 5.26 2.31 -2.16
N ILE A 153 5.58 3.38 -2.88
CA ILE A 153 4.77 3.93 -3.96
C ILE A 153 5.18 3.27 -5.25
N ALA A 154 6.48 3.14 -5.45
CA ALA A 154 7.09 2.49 -6.58
C ALA A 154 6.88 0.99 -6.67
N GLU A 155 6.46 0.31 -5.60
CA GLU A 155 6.00 -1.08 -5.65
C GLU A 155 4.97 -1.32 -6.75
N ILE A 156 4.16 -0.31 -7.12
CA ILE A 156 3.24 -0.41 -8.25
C ILE A 156 4.02 -0.71 -9.54
N VAL A 157 5.10 0.03 -9.78
CA VAL A 157 5.91 -0.10 -10.99
C VAL A 157 6.61 -1.46 -11.02
N ALA A 158 7.12 -1.93 -9.88
CA ALA A 158 7.78 -3.24 -9.77
C ALA A 158 6.82 -4.43 -10.00
N LYS A 159 5.52 -4.26 -9.77
CA LYS A 159 4.49 -5.30 -9.97
C LYS A 159 3.97 -5.37 -11.40
N GLU A 160 4.26 -4.37 -12.23
CA GLU A 160 3.80 -4.34 -13.62
C GLU A 160 4.75 -5.12 -14.54
N PRO A 161 4.23 -5.79 -15.59
CA PRO A 161 5.06 -6.47 -16.57
C PRO A 161 5.95 -5.47 -17.33
N LEU A 162 7.17 -5.88 -17.71
CA LEU A 162 8.18 -5.05 -18.38
C LEU A 162 7.67 -4.35 -19.67
N GLU A 163 6.66 -4.90 -20.32
CA GLU A 163 6.03 -4.31 -21.51
C GLU A 163 5.23 -3.03 -21.21
N LYS A 164 4.84 -2.84 -19.95
CA LYS A 164 4.05 -1.71 -19.45
C LYS A 164 4.82 -0.80 -18.49
N THR A 165 6.05 -1.17 -18.12
CA THR A 165 6.87 -0.37 -17.20
C THR A 165 7.32 0.95 -17.80
N ASP A 166 7.33 1.08 -19.13
CA ASP A 166 7.67 2.33 -19.82
C ASP A 166 6.43 3.14 -20.25
N ASP A 167 5.22 2.60 -20.06
CA ASP A 167 3.94 3.28 -20.37
C ASP A 167 3.60 4.30 -19.28
N TYR A 168 4.06 5.54 -19.47
CA TYR A 168 3.82 6.62 -18.52
C TYR A 168 2.32 6.86 -18.21
N PRO A 169 1.41 6.96 -19.19
CA PRO A 169 -0.03 7.05 -18.92
C PRO A 169 -0.57 5.92 -18.03
N HIS A 170 -0.17 4.68 -18.26
CA HIS A 170 -0.58 3.53 -17.44
C HIS A 170 -0.04 3.64 -16.02
N ILE A 171 1.26 3.90 -15.84
CA ILE A 171 1.90 4.06 -14.54
C ILE A 171 1.31 5.23 -13.76
N LYS A 172 1.10 6.38 -14.41
CA LYS A 172 0.42 7.54 -13.82
C LYS A 172 -0.97 7.14 -13.35
N ASN A 173 -1.77 6.44 -14.16
CA ASN A 173 -3.11 6.02 -13.78
C ASN A 173 -3.12 5.02 -12.62
N LEU A 174 -2.16 4.10 -12.51
CA LEU A 174 -2.07 3.19 -11.38
C LEU A 174 -1.69 3.91 -10.08
N HIS A 175 -0.71 4.81 -10.13
CA HIS A 175 -0.39 5.67 -9.00
C HIS A 175 -1.58 6.55 -8.63
N LEU A 176 -2.21 7.18 -9.61
CA LEU A 176 -3.44 7.92 -9.40
C LEU A 176 -4.57 7.02 -8.91
N ALA A 177 -4.66 5.73 -9.18
CA ALA A 177 -5.70 4.87 -8.62
C ALA A 177 -5.40 4.46 -7.16
N ARG A 178 -4.12 4.18 -6.84
CA ARG A 178 -3.67 3.87 -5.47
C ARG A 178 -3.72 5.09 -4.55
N PHE A 179 -3.48 6.28 -5.11
CA PHE A 179 -3.46 7.58 -4.42
C PHE A 179 -4.60 8.51 -4.75
N GLN A 180 -5.48 8.16 -5.68
CA GLN A 180 -6.86 8.62 -5.65
C GLN A 180 -7.30 8.13 -4.31
N LEU A 181 -7.17 9.07 -3.37
CA LEU A 181 -7.40 8.91 -1.98
C LEU A 181 -8.70 8.15 -1.93
N THR A 182 -8.63 6.89 -1.52
CA THR A 182 -9.85 6.12 -1.32
C THR A 182 -10.74 7.02 -0.47
N PRO A 183 -12.07 6.97 -0.66
CA PRO A 183 -12.98 7.77 0.16
C PRO A 183 -12.62 7.80 1.66
N ILE A 184 -12.04 6.71 2.14
CA ILE A 184 -11.44 6.53 3.46
C ILE A 184 -10.30 7.52 3.74
N VAL A 185 -9.29 7.65 2.89
CA VAL A 185 -8.15 8.56 3.12
C VAL A 185 -8.57 10.03 2.99
N LEU A 186 -9.49 10.37 2.08
CA LEU A 186 -10.03 11.73 1.99
C LEU A 186 -10.85 12.11 3.22
N ARG A 187 -11.67 11.18 3.72
CA ARG A 187 -12.36 11.33 5.01
C ARG A 187 -11.35 11.56 6.13
N ASP A 188 -10.33 10.70 6.23
CA ASP A 188 -9.35 10.79 7.31
C ASP A 188 -8.59 12.13 7.27
N ARG A 189 -8.19 12.58 6.07
CA ARG A 189 -7.62 13.91 5.88
C ARG A 189 -8.62 15.00 6.26
N PHE A 190 -9.87 14.95 5.83
CA PHE A 190 -10.88 15.92 6.21
C PHE A 190 -11.04 16.02 7.74
N GLU A 191 -11.02 14.89 8.44
CA GLU A 191 -11.19 14.83 9.90
C GLU A 191 -9.94 15.24 10.68
N SER A 192 -8.75 14.87 10.21
CA SER A 192 -7.49 15.12 10.92
C SER A 192 -6.83 16.45 10.54
N HIS A 193 -7.31 17.14 9.49
CA HIS A 193 -6.64 18.34 8.99
C HIS A 193 -6.79 19.52 9.94
N GLN A 194 -5.66 20.16 10.25
CA GLN A 194 -5.57 21.28 11.17
C GLN A 194 -4.91 22.47 10.49
N ARG A 195 -5.32 23.67 10.88
CA ARG A 195 -4.73 24.91 10.37
C ARG A 195 -3.26 24.99 10.76
N LYS A 196 -2.38 25.15 9.78
CA LYS A 196 -0.94 25.39 10.03
C LYS A 196 -0.73 26.75 10.72
N PRO A 197 0.25 26.87 11.64
CA PRO A 197 0.61 28.16 12.22
C PRO A 197 0.97 29.17 11.13
N GLY A 198 0.36 30.36 11.15
CA GLY A 198 0.56 31.40 10.14
C GLY A 198 -0.27 31.26 8.85
N ALA A 199 -1.01 30.17 8.65
CA ALA A 199 -1.88 30.02 7.49
C ALA A 199 -3.22 30.78 7.63
N MET A 200 -3.72 31.33 6.52
CA MET A 200 -5.02 31.99 6.47
C MET A 200 -6.16 30.99 6.65
N TRP A 201 -7.22 31.40 7.34
CA TRP A 201 -8.45 30.58 7.49
C TRP A 201 -9.09 30.23 6.14
N ALA A 202 -8.99 31.12 5.15
CA ALA A 202 -9.49 30.86 3.80
C ALA A 202 -8.84 29.63 3.15
N ASN A 203 -7.54 29.40 3.41
CA ASN A 203 -6.82 28.24 2.86
C ASN A 203 -7.33 26.95 3.51
N LEU A 204 -7.56 26.96 4.83
CA LEU A 204 -8.16 25.81 5.52
C LEU A 204 -9.54 25.48 4.97
N VAL A 205 -10.40 26.49 4.77
CA VAL A 205 -11.75 26.28 4.21
C VAL A 205 -11.67 25.71 2.80
N PHE A 206 -10.74 26.21 1.97
CA PHE A 206 -10.52 25.69 0.62
C PHE A 206 -10.08 24.22 0.64
N GLU A 207 -9.08 23.89 1.46
CA GLU A 207 -8.54 22.53 1.61
C GLU A 207 -9.62 21.57 2.13
N LEU A 208 -10.36 21.94 3.17
CA LEU A 208 -11.46 21.13 3.71
C LEU A 208 -12.58 20.91 2.68
N ARG A 209 -12.97 21.94 1.92
CA ARG A 209 -13.96 21.81 0.84
C ARG A 209 -13.48 20.89 -0.26
N SER A 210 -12.20 20.96 -0.62
CA SER A 210 -11.58 20.09 -1.62
C SER A 210 -11.60 18.64 -1.14
N TYR A 211 -11.18 18.36 0.10
CA TYR A 211 -11.21 17.00 0.65
C TYR A 211 -12.63 16.45 0.72
N LEU A 212 -13.59 17.22 1.22
CA LEU A 212 -14.99 16.80 1.28
C LEU A 212 -15.57 16.55 -0.12
N GLY A 213 -15.35 17.46 -1.07
CA GLY A 213 -15.86 17.32 -2.43
C GLY A 213 -15.31 16.07 -3.12
N ASN A 214 -14.01 15.84 -3.03
CA ASN A 214 -13.36 14.67 -3.60
C ASN A 214 -13.80 13.38 -2.88
N TRP A 215 -14.03 13.43 -1.56
CA TRP A 215 -14.54 12.28 -0.80
C TRP A 215 -15.92 11.85 -1.30
N LEU A 216 -16.84 12.81 -1.40
CA LEU A 216 -18.21 12.58 -1.84
C LEU A 216 -18.27 12.09 -3.29
N ALA A 217 -17.43 12.65 -4.17
CA ALA A 217 -17.28 12.18 -5.54
C ALA A 217 -16.80 10.72 -5.60
N GLY A 218 -15.81 10.35 -4.78
CA GLY A 218 -15.31 8.97 -4.66
C GLY A 218 -16.35 7.98 -4.12
N MET A 219 -17.26 8.42 -3.25
CA MET A 219 -18.40 7.64 -2.75
C MET A 219 -19.61 7.64 -3.70
N LYS A 220 -19.54 8.34 -4.84
CA LYS A 220 -20.64 8.55 -5.78
C LYS A 220 -21.90 9.15 -5.12
N VAL A 221 -21.72 10.04 -4.15
CA VAL A 221 -22.82 10.75 -3.48
C VAL A 221 -23.31 11.85 -4.40
N GLY A 222 -24.46 11.62 -5.05
CA GLY A 222 -25.04 12.55 -6.02
C GLY A 222 -26.09 13.51 -5.46
N ASP A 223 -26.64 13.23 -4.27
CA ASP A 223 -27.72 14.01 -3.68
C ASP A 223 -27.67 14.09 -2.15
N PHE A 224 -28.53 14.92 -1.58
CA PHE A 224 -28.61 15.15 -0.13
C PHE A 224 -29.05 13.89 0.64
N THR A 225 -29.82 12.99 0.02
CA THR A 225 -30.26 11.75 0.66
C THR A 225 -29.08 10.79 0.82
N ALA A 226 -28.32 10.57 -0.25
CA ALA A 226 -27.09 9.77 -0.24
C ALA A 226 -26.03 10.33 0.73
N LEU A 227 -25.96 11.66 0.89
CA LEU A 227 -25.09 12.27 1.89
C LEU A 227 -25.51 11.92 3.32
N LYS A 228 -26.80 11.99 3.66
CA LYS A 228 -27.30 11.62 4.99
C LYS A 228 -27.00 10.15 5.31
N GLU A 229 -27.25 9.26 4.37
CA GLU A 229 -26.96 7.81 4.52
C GLU A 229 -25.47 7.56 4.74
N LEU A 230 -24.60 8.27 4.01
CA LEU A 230 -23.16 8.20 4.20
C LEU A 230 -22.77 8.61 5.62
N LEU A 231 -23.29 9.74 6.13
CA LEU A 231 -22.96 10.23 7.48
C LEU A 231 -23.39 9.25 8.57
N VAL A 232 -24.58 8.64 8.44
CA VAL A 232 -25.06 7.61 9.38
C VAL A 232 -24.17 6.37 9.33
N THR A 233 -23.82 5.91 8.12
CA THR A 233 -22.94 4.77 7.91
C THR A 233 -21.56 4.99 8.53
N GLU A 234 -20.98 6.17 8.36
CA GLU A 234 -19.68 6.51 8.94
C GLU A 234 -19.72 6.58 10.48
N LYS A 235 -20.82 7.08 11.06
CA LYS A 235 -21.01 7.05 12.52
C LYS A 235 -21.08 5.62 13.04
N ILE A 236 -21.81 4.73 12.38
CA ILE A 236 -21.92 3.31 12.79
C ILE A 236 -20.58 2.59 12.70
N LYS A 237 -19.81 2.82 11.62
CA LYS A 237 -18.47 2.22 11.44
C LYS A 237 -17.51 2.61 12.55
N LYS A 238 -17.54 3.88 12.99
CA LYS A 238 -16.69 4.35 14.10
C LYS A 238 -16.98 3.62 15.41
N GLU A 239 -18.24 3.31 15.70
CA GLU A 239 -18.62 2.56 16.92
C GLU A 239 -18.24 1.07 16.85
N HIS A 240 -18.18 0.48 15.64
CA HIS A 240 -17.83 -0.93 15.45
C HIS A 240 -16.31 -1.19 15.41
N GLN A 241 -15.48 -0.20 15.06
CA GLN A 241 -14.02 -0.34 15.04
C GLN A 241 -13.37 -0.13 16.43
N VAL A 242 -14.15 0.34 17.41
CA VAL A 242 -13.68 0.62 18.77
C VAL A 242 -14.05 -0.51 19.76
N ASN A 243 -14.72 -1.57 19.29
CA ASN A 243 -15.03 -2.79 20.04
C ASN A 243 -14.31 -4.00 19.45
#